data_AF-A0A0P9UE90-F1
#
_entry.id   AF-A0A0P9UE90-F1
#
_cell.length_a   1.000
_cell.length_b   1.000
_cell.length_c   1.000
_cell.angle_alpha   90.00
_cell.angle_beta   90.00
_cell.angle_gamma   90.00
#
_symmetry.space_group_name_H-M   'P 1'
#
loop_
_entity.id
_entity.type
_entity.pdbx_description
1 polymer ?
#
loop_
_entity_poly.entity_id
_entity_poly.type
_entity_poly.pdbx_seq_one_letter_code
_entity_poly.pdbx_strand_id
1 'polypeptide(L)'
;MASSGFLMIHNCWTLAVGNRHDLRDVANTMEEFDAAMADLYAEGSGQAVADIAEMMDDETFIRGRRAVELGFATAVLSSDEITEREDEQAQQSNALKAMDIALAKAGMARSERRELFANFKSSTPRAVGGGTQYAASSDKPRAVELDLSPLPKLNFSFPV
;
A
#
# COMPACT_ATOMS: atom_id res chain seq x y z
N MET A 1 0.63 7.45 -16.19
CA MET A 1 1.68 7.73 -15.18
C MET A 1 1.68 9.21 -14.83
N ALA A 2 1.86 9.63 -13.59
CA ALA A 2 1.92 11.06 -13.26
C ALA A 2 3.21 11.70 -13.84
N SER A 3 3.17 12.99 -14.18
CA SER A 3 4.34 13.71 -14.74
C SER A 3 5.57 13.71 -13.81
N SER A 4 5.34 13.81 -12.50
CA SER A 4 6.38 13.72 -11.47
C SER A 4 6.67 12.29 -10.98
N GLY A 5 6.01 11.28 -11.58
CA GLY A 5 6.15 9.89 -11.17
C GLY A 5 7.44 9.25 -11.67
N PHE A 6 7.94 8.28 -10.90
CA PHE A 6 9.03 7.39 -11.27
C PHE A 6 8.54 5.95 -11.20
N LEU A 7 8.94 5.14 -12.18
CA LEU A 7 8.84 3.70 -12.19
C LEU A 7 10.24 3.16 -11.89
N MET A 8 10.36 2.09 -11.13
CA MET A 8 11.63 1.40 -10.93
C MET A 8 11.40 -0.09 -11.21
N ILE A 9 12.31 -0.68 -11.97
CA ILE A 9 12.34 -2.13 -12.23
C ILE A 9 13.67 -2.68 -11.73
N HIS A 10 13.62 -3.83 -11.07
CA HIS A 10 14.79 -4.48 -10.48
C HIS A 10 14.57 -5.98 -10.35
N ASN A 11 15.66 -6.73 -10.18
CA ASN A 11 15.63 -8.16 -9.89
C ASN A 11 14.98 -8.47 -8.53
N CYS A 12 14.51 -9.70 -8.40
CA CYS A 12 14.02 -10.28 -7.16
C CYS A 12 15.05 -10.04 -6.04
N TRP A 13 14.56 -9.60 -4.89
CA TRP A 13 15.39 -9.43 -3.70
C TRP A 13 14.78 -10.17 -2.53
N THR A 14 15.64 -10.84 -1.76
CA THR A 14 15.27 -11.52 -0.52
C THR A 14 16.42 -11.50 0.47
N LEU A 15 16.12 -11.88 1.71
CA LEU A 15 17.12 -12.13 2.75
C LEU A 15 17.12 -13.63 3.06
N ALA A 16 18.26 -14.28 2.86
CA ALA A 16 18.44 -15.70 3.16
C ALA A 16 19.66 -15.91 4.07
N VAL A 17 19.56 -16.90 4.96
CA VAL A 17 20.64 -17.30 5.88
C VAL A 17 20.77 -18.81 5.80
N GLY A 18 21.99 -19.30 5.53
CA GLY A 18 22.25 -20.71 5.35
C GLY A 18 23.70 -20.97 4.92
N ASN A 19 24.00 -22.21 4.58
CA ASN A 19 25.30 -22.58 4.04
C ASN A 19 25.36 -22.31 2.51
N ARG A 20 26.51 -22.56 1.88
CA ARG A 20 26.72 -22.27 0.45
C ARG A 20 25.73 -22.96 -0.50
N HIS A 21 25.22 -24.15 -0.14
CA HIS A 21 24.25 -24.89 -0.95
C HIS A 21 22.88 -24.21 -0.84
N ASP A 22 22.44 -23.91 0.38
CA ASP A 22 21.17 -23.22 0.62
C ASP A 22 21.13 -21.87 -0.12
N LEU A 23 22.23 -21.09 -0.07
CA LEU A 23 22.31 -19.80 -0.77
C LEU A 23 22.33 -19.96 -2.31
N ARG A 24 22.88 -21.06 -2.83
CA ARG A 24 22.84 -21.33 -4.28
C ARG A 24 21.44 -21.73 -4.72
N ASP A 25 20.75 -22.55 -3.94
CA ASP A 25 19.38 -22.97 -4.24
C ASP A 25 18.42 -21.76 -4.20
N VAL A 26 18.62 -20.84 -3.26
CA VAL A 26 17.89 -19.57 -3.23
C VAL A 26 18.19 -18.73 -4.47
N ALA A 27 19.47 -18.58 -4.85
CA ALA A 27 19.84 -17.82 -6.05
C ALA A 27 19.21 -18.41 -7.33
N ASN A 28 19.27 -19.72 -7.54
CA ASN A 28 18.63 -20.39 -8.67
C ASN A 28 17.12 -20.15 -8.69
N THR A 29 16.49 -20.15 -7.51
CA THR A 29 15.05 -19.86 -7.39
C THR A 29 14.76 -18.41 -7.80
N MET A 30 15.59 -17.47 -7.38
CA MET A 30 15.45 -16.05 -7.73
C MET A 30 15.64 -15.81 -9.23
N GLU A 31 16.60 -16.49 -9.87
CA GLU A 31 16.81 -16.40 -11.33
C GLU A 31 15.55 -16.77 -12.13
N GLU A 32 14.78 -17.76 -11.68
CA GLU A 32 13.50 -18.12 -12.32
C GLU A 32 12.44 -17.01 -12.18
N PHE A 33 12.39 -16.34 -11.02
CA PHE A 33 11.52 -15.17 -10.85
C PHE A 33 11.97 -14.00 -11.73
N ASP A 34 13.27 -13.77 -11.83
CA ASP A 34 13.84 -12.70 -12.65
C ASP A 34 13.53 -12.92 -14.13
N ALA A 35 13.69 -14.15 -14.63
CA ALA A 35 13.32 -14.52 -15.99
C ALA A 35 11.82 -14.28 -16.26
N ALA A 36 10.94 -14.74 -15.35
CA ALA A 36 9.50 -14.54 -15.49
C ALA A 36 9.09 -13.06 -15.46
N MET A 37 9.74 -12.25 -14.63
CA MET A 37 9.54 -10.79 -14.60
C MET A 37 10.03 -10.13 -15.88
N ALA A 38 11.21 -10.52 -16.36
CA ALA A 38 11.79 -9.96 -17.59
C ALA A 38 10.89 -10.24 -18.80
N ASP A 39 10.36 -11.46 -18.93
CA ASP A 39 9.40 -11.84 -19.97
C ASP A 39 8.13 -10.99 -19.91
N LEU A 40 7.55 -10.83 -18.71
CA LEU A 40 6.31 -10.06 -18.52
C LEU A 40 6.51 -8.58 -18.86
N TYR A 41 7.61 -7.99 -18.42
CA TYR A 41 7.94 -6.61 -18.74
C TYR A 41 8.24 -6.42 -20.22
N ALA A 42 8.92 -7.37 -20.86
CA ALA A 42 9.15 -7.36 -22.31
C ALA A 42 7.82 -7.42 -23.07
N GLU A 43 6.91 -8.32 -22.69
CA GLU A 43 5.57 -8.41 -23.29
C GLU A 43 4.79 -7.10 -23.13
N GLY A 44 4.78 -6.54 -21.91
CA GLY A 44 4.03 -5.32 -21.61
C GLY A 44 4.60 -4.05 -22.27
N SER A 45 5.93 -3.98 -22.44
CA SER A 45 6.63 -2.81 -22.97
C SER A 45 6.95 -2.90 -24.47
N GLY A 46 6.98 -4.10 -25.03
CA GLY A 46 7.44 -4.37 -26.40
C GLY A 46 8.96 -4.34 -26.58
N GLN A 47 9.74 -4.23 -25.50
CA GLN A 47 11.20 -4.28 -25.52
C GLN A 47 11.72 -5.71 -25.66
N ALA A 48 12.99 -5.88 -26.01
CA ALA A 48 13.64 -7.19 -25.97
C ALA A 48 13.83 -7.66 -24.51
N VAL A 49 13.62 -8.95 -24.25
CA VAL A 49 13.82 -9.54 -22.91
C VAL A 49 15.22 -9.28 -22.36
N ALA A 50 16.25 -9.32 -23.22
CA ALA A 50 17.62 -9.03 -22.83
C ALA A 50 17.81 -7.58 -22.33
N ASP A 51 17.20 -6.60 -23.00
CA ASP A 51 17.27 -5.19 -22.59
C ASP A 51 16.53 -4.96 -21.26
N ILE A 52 15.41 -5.68 -21.06
CA ILE A 52 14.69 -5.66 -19.77
C ILE A 52 15.53 -6.26 -18.66
N ALA A 53 16.14 -7.42 -18.89
CA ALA A 53 16.99 -8.08 -17.92
C ALA A 53 18.16 -7.18 -17.51
N GLU A 54 18.82 -6.52 -18.47
CA GLU A 54 19.86 -5.52 -18.19
C GLU A 54 19.32 -4.34 -17.34
N MET A 55 18.14 -3.81 -17.68
CA MET A 55 17.52 -2.76 -16.87
C MET A 55 17.17 -3.22 -15.44
N MET A 56 16.80 -4.49 -15.25
CA MET A 56 16.51 -5.06 -13.93
C MET A 56 17.78 -5.32 -13.11
N ASP A 57 18.87 -5.77 -13.75
CA ASP A 57 20.21 -5.90 -13.15
C ASP A 57 20.72 -4.54 -12.62
N ASP A 58 20.49 -3.48 -13.39
CA ASP A 58 20.93 -2.11 -13.08
C ASP A 58 20.05 -1.37 -12.05
N GLU A 59 18.95 -1.97 -11.57
CA GLU A 59 17.95 -1.31 -10.70
C GLU A 59 17.49 0.04 -11.30
N THR A 60 16.91 -0.02 -12.49
CA THR A 60 16.68 1.18 -13.31
C THR A 60 15.47 2.00 -12.85
N PHE A 61 15.71 3.28 -12.54
CA PHE A 61 14.67 4.28 -12.30
C PHE A 61 14.29 5.05 -13.58
N ILE A 62 13.02 4.97 -13.96
CA ILE A 62 12.45 5.49 -15.20
C ILE A 62 11.45 6.62 -14.90
N ARG A 63 11.69 7.81 -15.45
CA ARG A 63 10.80 8.97 -15.33
C ARG A 63 9.52 8.82 -16.17
N GLY A 64 8.44 9.48 -15.76
CA GLY A 64 7.12 9.53 -16.44
C GLY A 64 7.14 9.45 -17.96
N ARG A 65 7.80 10.41 -18.62
CA ARG A 65 7.87 10.47 -20.08
C ARG A 65 8.63 9.30 -20.69
N ARG A 66 9.78 8.95 -20.10
CA ARG A 66 10.62 7.84 -20.58
C ARG A 66 9.91 6.49 -20.43
N ALA A 67 9.08 6.32 -19.40
CA ALA A 67 8.26 5.12 -19.23
C ALA A 67 7.24 4.96 -20.38
N VAL A 68 6.71 6.06 -20.91
CA VAL A 68 5.83 6.01 -22.09
C VAL A 68 6.63 5.66 -23.35
N GLU A 69 7.79 6.30 -23.55
CA GLU A 69 8.67 6.00 -24.70
C GLU A 69 9.16 4.55 -24.71
N LEU A 70 9.40 3.98 -23.54
CA LEU A 70 9.81 2.59 -23.38
C LEU A 70 8.65 1.59 -23.44
N GLY A 71 7.39 2.05 -23.46
CA GLY A 71 6.20 1.20 -23.51
C GLY A 71 5.68 0.72 -22.15
N PHE A 72 6.35 1.05 -21.05
CA PHE A 72 5.87 0.72 -19.69
C PHE A 72 4.62 1.49 -19.26
N ALA A 73 4.27 2.57 -19.95
CA ALA A 73 3.06 3.34 -19.71
C ALA A 73 2.44 3.81 -21.03
N THR A 74 1.12 3.97 -21.06
CA THR A 74 0.41 4.44 -22.26
C THR A 74 0.42 5.96 -22.41
N ALA A 75 0.38 6.69 -21.30
CA ALA A 75 0.38 8.15 -21.29
C ALA A 75 0.91 8.74 -19.97
N VAL A 76 1.35 9.99 -20.05
CA VAL A 76 1.59 10.83 -18.87
C VAL A 76 0.34 11.64 -18.60
N LEU A 77 -0.19 11.58 -17.38
CA LEU A 77 -1.32 12.39 -16.94
C LEU A 77 -0.80 13.77 -16.50
N SER A 78 -1.28 14.83 -17.15
CA SER A 78 -0.97 16.22 -16.77
C SER A 78 -1.72 16.60 -15.49
N SER A 79 -1.14 17.49 -14.68
CA SER A 79 -1.83 18.05 -13.51
C SER A 79 -3.12 18.78 -13.90
N ASP A 80 -3.18 19.37 -15.10
CA ASP A 80 -4.36 20.10 -15.58
C ASP A 80 -5.52 19.16 -15.98
N GLU A 81 -5.22 17.88 -16.25
CA GLU A 81 -6.21 16.85 -16.55
C GLU A 81 -6.80 16.22 -15.27
N ILE A 82 -6.22 16.52 -14.11
CA ILE A 82 -6.73 16.08 -12.82
C ILE A 82 -7.81 17.07 -12.38
N THR A 83 -9.04 16.80 -12.79
CA THR A 83 -10.21 17.52 -12.27
C THR A 83 -10.60 16.96 -10.91
N GLU A 84 -10.74 17.82 -9.90
CA GLU A 84 -11.42 17.43 -8.67
C GLU A 84 -12.88 17.11 -8.98
N ARG A 85 -13.41 16.03 -8.39
CA ARG A 85 -14.85 15.79 -8.45
C ARG A 85 -15.52 16.85 -7.59
N GLU A 86 -16.42 17.63 -8.19
CA GLU A 86 -17.19 18.67 -7.49
C GLU A 86 -18.53 18.15 -6.96
N ASP A 87 -18.69 16.84 -6.78
CA ASP A 87 -19.91 16.28 -6.20
C ASP A 87 -20.05 16.63 -4.71
N GLU A 88 -21.29 16.61 -4.21
CA GLU A 88 -21.60 16.97 -2.83
C GLU A 88 -20.82 16.11 -1.82
N GLN A 89 -20.56 14.85 -2.14
CA GLN A 89 -19.76 13.96 -1.29
C GLN A 89 -18.29 14.36 -1.25
N ALA A 90 -17.69 14.73 -2.38
CA ALA A 90 -16.30 15.18 -2.44
C ALA A 90 -16.13 16.51 -1.69
N GLN A 91 -17.05 17.47 -1.87
CA GLN A 91 -17.05 18.73 -1.13
C GLN A 91 -17.13 18.49 0.38
N GLN A 92 -18.03 17.62 0.83
CA GLN A 92 -18.14 17.25 2.25
C GLN A 92 -16.85 16.59 2.77
N SER A 93 -16.24 15.69 1.99
CA SER A 93 -15.00 15.01 2.38
C SER A 93 -13.80 15.97 2.47
N ASN A 94 -13.71 16.92 1.54
CA ASN A 94 -12.68 17.95 1.49
C ASN A 94 -12.84 18.93 2.66
N ALA A 95 -14.08 19.36 2.97
CA ALA A 95 -14.39 20.20 4.11
C ALA A 95 -14.02 19.51 5.45
N LEU A 96 -14.37 18.23 5.60
CA LEU A 96 -14.00 17.44 6.79
C LEU A 96 -12.47 17.32 6.92
N LYS A 97 -11.75 17.11 5.81
CA LYS A 97 -10.29 17.05 5.80
C LYS A 97 -9.66 18.39 6.20
N ALA A 98 -10.20 19.50 5.68
CA ALA A 98 -9.75 20.84 6.04
C ALA A 98 -9.97 21.12 7.54
N MET A 99 -11.13 20.75 8.09
CA MET A 99 -11.42 20.83 9.52
C MET A 99 -10.46 19.96 10.36
N ASP A 100 -10.19 18.73 9.93
CA ASP A 100 -9.26 17.82 10.61
C ASP A 100 -7.84 18.41 10.70
N ILE A 101 -7.37 19.01 9.60
CA ILE A 101 -6.08 19.68 9.54
C ILE A 101 -6.04 20.91 10.45
N ALA A 102 -7.12 21.70 10.50
CA ALA A 102 -7.20 22.87 11.38
C ALA A 102 -7.13 22.47 12.87
N LEU A 103 -7.88 21.44 13.26
CA LEU A 103 -7.85 20.91 14.63
C LEU A 103 -6.49 20.30 14.97
N ALA A 104 -5.84 19.64 14.02
CA ALA A 104 -4.48 19.11 14.21
C ALA A 104 -3.48 20.24 14.44
N LYS A 105 -3.56 21.33 13.67
CA LYS A 105 -2.73 22.53 13.85
C LYS A 105 -3.01 23.26 15.16
N ALA A 106 -4.25 23.18 15.67
CA ALA A 106 -4.62 23.68 16.99
C ALA A 106 -4.13 22.80 18.15
N GLY A 107 -3.43 21.69 17.87
CA GLY A 107 -2.81 20.83 18.87
C GLY A 107 -3.72 19.70 19.40
N MET A 108 -4.90 19.49 18.79
CA MET A 108 -5.82 18.44 19.23
C MET A 108 -5.31 17.05 18.84
N ALA A 109 -5.34 16.12 19.81
CA ALA A 109 -4.88 14.76 19.62
C ALA A 109 -5.72 14.04 18.55
N ARG A 110 -5.08 13.14 17.78
CA ARG A 110 -5.73 12.41 16.69
C ARG A 110 -6.95 11.60 17.17
N SER A 111 -6.93 11.06 18.39
CA SER A 111 -8.05 10.32 18.99
C SER A 111 -9.27 11.22 19.18
N GLU A 112 -9.07 12.37 19.79
CA GLU A 112 -10.11 13.36 20.10
C GLU A 112 -10.74 13.94 18.82
N ARG A 113 -9.92 14.27 17.81
CA ARG A 113 -10.42 14.69 16.49
C ARG A 113 -11.34 13.65 15.85
N ARG A 114 -10.93 12.38 15.87
CA ARG A 114 -11.72 11.28 15.26
C ARG A 114 -13.02 11.01 16.00
N GLU A 115 -13.03 11.13 17.32
CA GLU A 115 -14.23 11.02 18.13
C GLU A 115 -15.22 12.16 17.83
N LEU A 116 -14.73 13.38 17.73
CA LEU A 116 -15.53 14.55 17.39
C LEU A 116 -16.19 14.41 16.01
N PHE A 117 -15.45 13.95 15.00
CA PHE A 117 -16.01 13.68 13.67
C PHE A 117 -16.98 12.49 13.65
N ALA A 118 -16.77 11.46 14.49
CA ALA A 118 -17.70 10.34 14.59
C ALA A 118 -19.04 10.78 15.17
N ASN A 119 -19.01 11.55 16.27
CA ASN A 119 -20.20 12.10 16.90
C ASN A 119 -20.96 13.07 15.99
N PHE A 120 -20.23 13.89 15.22
CA PHE A 120 -20.80 14.81 14.23
C PHE A 120 -21.53 14.09 13.09
N LYS A 121 -20.91 13.03 12.53
CA LYS A 121 -21.54 12.23 11.47
C LYS A 121 -22.78 11.47 11.95
N SER A 122 -22.82 11.05 13.22
CA SER A 122 -23.96 10.31 13.78
C SER A 122 -25.18 11.19 14.12
N SER A 123 -25.04 12.51 14.26
CA SER A 123 -26.11 13.39 14.72
C SER A 123 -26.93 14.07 13.60
N THR A 124 -26.62 13.82 12.32
CA THR A 124 -27.29 14.48 11.20
C THR A 124 -28.60 13.74 10.83
N PRO A 125 -29.80 14.34 10.97
CA PRO A 125 -31.09 13.63 10.91
C PRO A 125 -31.46 12.96 9.57
N ARG A 126 -30.73 13.25 8.49
CA ARG A 126 -30.99 12.71 7.14
C ARG A 126 -29.92 11.76 6.61
N ALA A 127 -28.96 11.35 7.44
CA ALA A 127 -28.06 10.25 7.10
C ALA A 127 -28.77 8.90 7.28
N VAL A 128 -29.78 8.61 6.44
CA VAL A 128 -30.15 7.21 6.17
C VAL A 128 -28.93 6.61 5.50
N GLY A 129 -28.25 5.74 6.25
CA GLY A 129 -27.04 5.09 5.83
C GLY A 129 -27.23 4.43 4.47
N GLY A 130 -26.48 4.91 3.49
CA GLY A 130 -25.92 4.03 2.48
C GLY A 130 -24.93 3.11 3.18
N GLY A 131 -25.43 2.19 4.01
CA GLY A 131 -24.65 1.06 4.45
C GLY A 131 -24.27 0.32 3.18
N THR A 132 -23.00 0.39 2.80
CA THR A 132 -22.41 -0.69 2.02
C THR A 132 -22.77 -1.96 2.78
N GLN A 133 -23.60 -2.79 2.15
CA GLN A 133 -23.88 -4.13 2.68
C GLN A 133 -22.50 -4.74 2.99
N TYR A 134 -22.29 -5.27 4.19
CA TYR A 134 -21.02 -5.75 4.77
C TYR A 134 -20.16 -4.80 5.64
N ALA A 135 -20.57 -3.57 5.96
CA ALA A 135 -19.88 -2.81 7.01
C ALA A 135 -20.24 -3.35 8.41
N ALA A 136 -19.34 -4.13 9.03
CA ALA A 136 -19.46 -4.52 10.44
C ALA A 136 -19.53 -3.27 11.34
N SER A 137 -20.40 -3.29 12.35
CA SER A 137 -20.45 -2.24 13.36
C SER A 137 -19.07 -2.06 13.97
N SER A 138 -18.56 -0.83 13.96
CA SER A 138 -17.32 -0.44 14.66
C SER A 138 -17.58 -0.43 16.18
N ASP A 139 -17.95 -1.58 16.74
CA ASP A 139 -17.82 -1.82 18.16
C ASP A 139 -16.34 -2.10 18.39
N LYS A 140 -15.57 -1.05 18.66
CA LYS A 140 -14.16 -1.21 19.02
C LYS A 140 -14.16 -1.68 20.47
N PRO A 141 -13.72 -2.91 20.80
CA PRO A 141 -13.44 -3.22 22.18
C PRO A 141 -12.41 -2.20 22.67
N ARG A 142 -12.75 -1.47 23.74
CA ARG A 142 -11.77 -0.68 24.48
C ARG A 142 -10.62 -1.62 24.84
N ALA A 143 -9.38 -1.12 24.81
CA ALA A 143 -8.23 -1.89 25.28
C ALA A 143 -8.51 -2.30 26.73
N VAL A 144 -8.82 -3.59 26.91
CA VAL A 144 -8.92 -4.21 28.23
C VAL A 144 -7.50 -4.18 28.79
N GLU A 145 -7.37 -3.75 30.05
CA GLU A 145 -6.12 -3.77 30.80
C GLU A 145 -5.48 -5.16 30.64
N LEU A 146 -4.24 -5.24 30.17
CA LEU A 146 -3.56 -6.53 30.01
C LEU A 146 -3.43 -7.17 31.39
N ASP A 147 -4.04 -8.34 31.56
CA ASP A 147 -3.76 -9.19 32.71
C ASP A 147 -2.33 -9.73 32.57
N LEU A 148 -1.41 -9.11 33.32
CA LEU A 148 0.00 -9.47 33.40
C LEU A 148 0.25 -10.62 34.39
N SER A 149 -0.79 -11.32 34.84
CA SER A 149 -0.60 -12.49 35.69
C SER A 149 0.19 -13.58 34.94
N PRO A 150 1.20 -14.20 35.60
CA PRO A 150 2.02 -15.20 34.95
C PRO A 150 1.20 -16.43 34.58
N LEU A 151 1.26 -16.82 33.30
CA LEU A 151 0.57 -18.01 32.79
C LEU A 151 0.99 -19.26 33.57
N PRO A 152 0.05 -20.18 33.88
CA PRO A 152 0.36 -21.41 34.58
C PRO A 152 1.34 -22.27 33.77
N LYS A 153 2.34 -22.84 34.46
CA LYS A 153 3.36 -23.67 33.83
C LYS A 153 2.74 -24.95 33.28
N LEU A 154 2.91 -25.17 31.98
CA LEU A 154 2.51 -26.42 31.32
C LEU A 154 3.54 -27.51 31.63
N ASN A 155 3.11 -28.58 32.29
CA ASN A 155 3.90 -29.79 32.49
C ASN A 155 3.52 -30.82 31.42
N PHE A 156 4.49 -31.20 30.59
CA PHE A 156 4.32 -32.28 29.62
C PHE A 156 4.94 -33.56 30.19
N SER A 157 4.11 -34.58 30.39
CA SER A 157 4.56 -35.93 30.72
C SER A 157 4.64 -36.73 29.42
N PHE A 158 5.82 -37.23 29.08
CA PHE A 158 6.02 -38.13 27.95
C PHE A 158 6.07 -39.58 28.48
N PRO A 159 5.30 -40.51 27.90
CA PRO A 159 5.44 -41.93 28.20
C PRO A 159 6.71 -42.48 27.54
N VAL A 160 7.42 -43.32 28.29
CA VAL A 160 8.64 -44.06 27.87
C VAL A 160 8.29 -45.13 26.86
#